data_AF-A0A962GBE7-F1
#
_entry.id   AF-A0A962GBE7-F1
#
_cell.length_a   1.000
_cell.length_b   1.000
_cell.length_c   1.000
_cell.angle_alpha   90.00
_cell.angle_beta   90.00
_cell.angle_gamma   90.00
#
_symmetry.space_group_name_H-M   'P 1'
#
loop_
_entity.id
_entity.type
_entity.pdbx_description
1 polymer ?
#
loop_
_entity_poly.entity_id
_entity_poly.type
_entity_poly.pdbx_seq_one_letter_code
_entity_poly.pdbx_strand_id
1 'polypeptide(L)'
;DREAAELIRKHDRLARTLADRHGGREIDKTDGFLMMFERPIQAVAFALDYQRGLRQLNAAEQTALSARVGIHVGDVVVWDNSSEDVAKGAKPVE
;
A
#
# COMPACT_ATOMS: atom_id res chain seq x y z
N ASP A 1 -11.65 -3.34 -19.63
CA ASP A 1 -10.96 -4.29 -18.72
C ASP A 1 -9.44 -4.14 -18.73
N ARG A 2 -8.76 -4.33 -19.88
CA ARG A 2 -7.28 -4.27 -19.94
C ARG A 2 -6.68 -2.92 -19.48
N GLU A 3 -7.26 -1.81 -19.93
CA GLU A 3 -6.77 -0.46 -19.56
C GLU A 3 -6.93 -0.18 -18.06
N ALA A 4 -8.08 -0.57 -17.48
CA ALA A 4 -8.31 -0.46 -16.04
C ALA A 4 -7.30 -1.30 -15.24
N ALA A 5 -7.02 -2.53 -15.69
CA ALA A 5 -6.01 -3.38 -15.06
C ALA A 5 -4.61 -2.76 -15.13
N GLU A 6 -4.20 -2.19 -16.26
CA GLU A 6 -2.92 -1.50 -16.39
C GLU A 6 -2.83 -0.26 -15.49
N LEU A 7 -3.92 0.51 -15.39
CA LEU A 7 -3.98 1.67 -14.52
C LEU A 7 -3.83 1.27 -13.04
N ILE A 8 -4.51 0.22 -12.60
CA ILE A 8 -4.34 -0.33 -11.24
C ILE A 8 -2.91 -0.83 -11.01
N ARG A 9 -2.27 -1.45 -12.00
CA ARG A 9 -0.86 -1.86 -11.87
C ARG A 9 0.09 -0.67 -11.72
N LYS A 10 -0.16 0.44 -12.43
CA LYS A 10 0.62 1.68 -12.27
C LYS A 10 0.42 2.30 -10.89
N HIS A 11 -0.82 2.35 -10.42
CA HIS A 11 -1.17 2.75 -9.07
C HIS A 11 -0.45 1.90 -8.00
N ASP A 12 -0.49 0.58 -8.15
CA ASP A 12 0.13 -0.33 -7.18
C ASP A 12 1.66 -0.17 -7.13
N ARG A 13 2.31 0.04 -8.28
CA ARG A 13 3.75 0.34 -8.34
C ARG A 13 4.09 1.66 -7.65
N LEU A 14 3.27 2.69 -7.85
CA LEU A 14 3.44 3.98 -7.18
C LEU A 14 3.38 3.80 -5.65
N ALA A 15 2.35 3.11 -5.15
CA ALA A 15 2.19 2.87 -3.73
C ALA A 15 3.39 2.11 -3.13
N ARG A 16 3.83 1.03 -3.78
CA ARG A 16 4.99 0.24 -3.31
C ARG A 16 6.30 1.01 -3.33
N THR A 17 6.56 1.78 -4.40
CA THR A 17 7.76 2.62 -4.50
C THR A 17 7.82 3.64 -3.35
N LEU A 18 6.67 4.22 -2.99
CA LEU A 18 6.59 5.16 -1.89
C LEU A 18 6.66 4.47 -0.52
N ALA A 19 6.07 3.28 -0.38
CA ALA A 19 6.18 2.49 0.83
C ALA A 19 7.65 2.18 1.12
N ASP A 20 8.39 1.65 0.15
CA ASP A 20 9.83 1.36 0.27
C ASP A 20 10.63 2.61 0.67
N ARG A 21 10.34 3.76 0.03
CA ARG A 21 11.00 5.04 0.33
C ARG A 21 10.80 5.50 1.77
N HIS A 22 9.63 5.25 2.33
CA HIS A 22 9.25 5.71 3.67
C HIS A 22 9.43 4.63 4.75
N GLY A 23 9.94 3.45 4.39
CA GLY A 23 10.11 2.31 5.30
C GLY A 23 8.80 1.65 5.70
N GLY A 24 7.81 1.68 4.81
CA GLY A 24 6.53 1.00 4.95
C GLY A 24 6.62 -0.46 4.54
N ARG A 25 5.92 -1.31 5.26
CA ARG A 25 5.77 -2.74 4.97
C ARG A 25 4.33 -3.02 4.56
N GLU A 26 4.12 -3.50 3.34
CA GLU A 26 2.81 -4.01 2.88
C GLU A 26 2.45 -5.28 3.67
N ILE A 27 1.28 -5.28 4.31
CA ILE A 27 0.75 -6.41 5.10
C ILE A 27 -0.35 -7.12 4.34
N ASP A 28 -1.20 -6.35 3.67
CA ASP A 28 -2.29 -6.91 2.88
C ASP A 28 -2.68 -5.97 1.74
N LYS A 29 -3.39 -6.54 0.76
CA LYS A 29 -3.90 -5.81 -0.38
C LYS A 29 -5.25 -6.37 -0.85
N THR A 30 -6.23 -5.48 -0.94
CA THR A 30 -7.54 -5.72 -1.56
C THR A 30 -7.70 -4.76 -2.76
N ASP A 31 -8.74 -3.93 -2.73
CA ASP A 31 -8.90 -2.70 -3.50
C ASP A 31 -8.00 -1.54 -3.01
N GLY A 32 -7.38 -1.69 -1.83
CA GLY A 32 -6.40 -0.77 -1.26
C GLY A 32 -5.23 -1.51 -0.60
N PHE A 33 -4.37 -0.75 0.07
CA PHE A 33 -3.21 -1.28 0.78
C PHE A 33 -3.38 -1.16 2.29
N LEU A 34 -3.04 -2.23 3.00
CA LEU A 34 -2.77 -2.19 4.44
C LEU A 34 -1.26 -2.20 4.63
N MET A 35 -0.72 -1.17 5.29
CA MET A 35 0.71 -0.99 5.48
C MET A 35 1.03 -0.70 6.94
N MET A 36 2.16 -1.22 7.42
CA MET A 36 2.75 -0.88 8.70
C MET A 36 3.97 0.01 8.52
N PHE A 37 4.17 0.91 9.48
CA PHE A 37 5.35 1.78 9.57
C PHE A 37 5.82 1.78 11.01
N GLU A 38 7.14 1.78 11.21
CA GLU A 38 7.75 1.80 12.55
C GLU A 38 7.40 3.08 13.32
N ARG A 39 7.28 4.21 12.62
CA ARG A 39 7.00 5.51 13.24
C ARG A 39 5.82 6.19 12.55
N PRO A 40 4.92 6.86 13.30
CA PRO A 40 3.78 7.59 12.71
C PRO A 40 4.18 8.64 11.67
N ILE A 41 5.33 9.28 11.86
CA ILE A 41 5.85 10.29 10.91
C ILE A 41 6.14 9.71 9.53
N GLN A 42 6.54 8.44 9.44
CA GLN A 42 6.77 7.75 8.17
C GLN A 42 5.45 7.47 7.46
N ALA A 43 4.43 7.01 8.19
CA ALA A 43 3.09 6.81 7.64
C ALA A 43 2.49 8.12 7.10
N VAL A 44 2.66 9.22 7.84
CA VAL A 44 2.20 10.55 7.39
C VAL A 44 2.98 11.03 6.16
N ALA A 45 4.31 10.87 6.15
CA ALA A 45 5.13 11.25 5.01
C ALA A 45 4.75 10.44 3.74
N PHE A 46 4.54 9.14 3.89
CA PHE A 46 4.00 8.27 2.85
C PHE A 46 2.65 8.78 2.34
N ALA A 47 1.70 9.05 3.24
CA ALA A 47 0.35 9.47 2.86
C ALA A 47 0.36 10.77 2.03
N LEU A 48 1.18 11.75 2.42
CA LEU A 48 1.32 13.01 1.70
C LEU A 48 1.92 12.82 0.30
N ASP A 49 2.98 12.04 0.19
CA ASP A 49 3.62 11.77 -1.10
C ASP A 49 2.76 10.88 -2.00
N TYR A 50 2.03 9.92 -1.42
CA TYR A 50 1.09 9.07 -2.15
C TYR A 50 -0.05 9.89 -2.75
N GLN A 51 -0.64 10.82 -1.98
CA GLN A 51 -1.67 11.72 -2.49
C GLN A 51 -1.14 12.65 -3.60
N ARG A 52 0.11 13.12 -3.51
CA ARG A 52 0.76 13.91 -4.57
C ARG A 52 1.02 13.05 -5.82
N GLY A 53 1.56 11.85 -5.63
CA GLY A 53 1.84 10.91 -6.71
C GLY A 53 0.58 10.47 -7.44
N LEU A 54 -0.53 10.25 -6.72
CA LEU A 54 -1.82 9.90 -7.32
C LEU A 54 -2.33 11.02 -8.23
N ARG A 55 -2.19 12.29 -7.83
CA ARG A 55 -2.53 13.43 -8.69
C ARG A 55 -1.66 13.50 -9.94
N GLN A 56 -0.37 13.19 -9.84
CA GLN A 56 0.53 13.15 -10.98
C GLN A 56 0.19 11.99 -11.93
N LEU A 57 -0.12 10.81 -11.39
CA LEU A 57 -0.59 9.66 -12.17
C LEU A 57 -1.89 9.99 -12.90
N ASN A 58 -2.85 10.61 -12.21
CA ASN A 58 -4.11 11.06 -12.81
C ASN A 58 -3.89 12.00 -13.99
N ALA A 59 -2.98 12.97 -13.86
CA ALA A 59 -2.65 13.89 -14.94
C ALA A 59 -1.99 13.19 -16.14
N ALA A 60 -1.08 12.25 -15.88
CA ALA A 60 -0.37 11.52 -16.92
C ALA A 60 -1.26 10.53 -17.68
N GLU A 61 -2.18 9.88 -16.98
CA GLU A 61 -3.08 8.85 -17.53
C GLU A 61 -4.45 9.42 -17.92
N GLN A 62 -4.66 10.73 -17.79
CA GLN A 62 -5.92 11.43 -18.05
C GLN A 62 -7.13 10.77 -17.35
N THR A 63 -6.94 10.41 -16.08
CA THR A 63 -7.94 9.69 -15.27
C THR A 63 -8.27 10.44 -13.98
N ALA A 64 -9.26 9.96 -13.25
CA ALA A 64 -9.78 10.57 -12.03
C ALA A 64 -9.82 9.57 -10.86
N LEU A 65 -8.72 8.82 -10.65
CA LEU A 65 -8.63 7.93 -9.49
C LEU A 65 -8.62 8.73 -8.19
N SER A 66 -9.34 8.24 -7.20
CA SER A 66 -9.36 8.80 -5.85
C SER A 66 -9.11 7.69 -4.84
N ALA A 67 -8.26 7.99 -3.87
CA ALA A 67 -7.93 7.09 -2.77
C ALA A 67 -7.90 7.88 -1.46
N ARG A 68 -8.28 7.22 -0.37
CA ARG A 68 -8.27 7.78 0.98
C ARG A 68 -7.17 7.09 1.79
N VAL A 69 -6.58 7.84 2.72
CA VAL A 69 -5.57 7.30 3.64
C VAL A 69 -6.08 7.49 5.07
N GLY A 70 -6.14 6.40 5.81
CA GLY A 70 -6.35 6.39 7.26
C GLY A 70 -5.06 5.99 7.97
N ILE A 71 -4.78 6.58 9.12
CA ILE A 71 -3.60 6.27 9.93
C ILE A 71 -4.08 6.00 11.36
N HIS A 72 -3.66 4.86 11.92
CA HIS A 72 -3.85 4.51 13.31
C HIS A 72 -2.49 4.27 13.97
N VAL A 73 -2.38 4.59 15.26
CA VAL A 73 -1.16 4.42 16.06
C VAL A 73 -1.54 3.72 17.36
N GLY A 74 -0.85 2.62 17.64
CA GLY A 74 -1.03 1.80 18.83
C GLY A 74 -0.04 0.65 18.82
N ASP A 75 0.00 -0.12 19.90
CA ASP A 75 0.81 -1.32 19.98
C ASP A 75 0.23 -2.41 19.08
N VAL A 76 1.10 -3.09 18.33
CA VAL A 76 0.73 -4.17 17.42
C VAL A 76 1.60 -5.38 17.73
N VAL A 77 0.99 -6.56 17.79
CA VAL A 77 1.69 -7.83 17.89
C VAL A 77 1.70 -8.47 16.53
N VAL A 78 2.86 -8.97 16.12
CA VAL A 78 3.10 -9.55 14.80
C VAL A 78 3.66 -10.95 14.97
N TRP A 79 3.18 -11.92 14.21
CA TRP A 79 3.75 -13.27 14.17
C TRP A 79 3.82 -13.82 12.75
N ASP A 80 4.76 -14.73 12.53
CA ASP A 80 4.91 -15.44 11.27
C ASP A 80 4.04 -16.69 11.27
N ASN A 81 3.29 -16.89 10.18
CA ASN A 81 2.56 -18.12 9.94
C ASN A 81 3.49 -19.24 9.46
N SER A 82 3.09 -20.49 9.72
CA SER A 82 3.86 -21.64 9.29
C SER A 82 3.95 -21.70 7.76
N SER A 83 5.06 -22.23 7.24
CA SER A 83 5.21 -22.41 5.78
C SER A 83 4.13 -23.32 5.18
N GLU A 84 3.59 -24.27 5.95
CA GLU A 84 2.50 -25.15 5.52
C GLU A 84 1.20 -24.35 5.31
N ASP A 85 0.87 -23.46 6.23
CA ASP A 85 -0.35 -22.63 6.15
C ASP A 85 -0.23 -21.60 5.03
N VAL A 86 0.96 -21.00 4.86
CA VAL A 86 1.23 -20.08 3.74
C VAL A 86 1.07 -20.80 2.39
N ALA A 87 1.53 -22.05 2.28
CA ALA A 87 1.35 -22.85 1.07
C ALA A 87 -0.13 -23.15 0.75
N LYS A 88 -1.00 -23.14 1.78
CA LYS A 88 -2.47 -23.28 1.64
C LYS A 88 -3.18 -21.94 1.44
N GLY A 89 -2.45 -20.82 1.40
CA GLY A 89 -2.96 -19.49 1.10
C GLY A 89 -3.07 -18.54 2.30
N ALA A 90 -2.56 -18.91 3.48
CA ALA A 90 -2.43 -17.96 4.59
C ALA A 90 -1.42 -16.86 4.25
N LYS A 91 -1.58 -15.69 4.88
CA LYS A 91 -0.58 -14.62 4.78
C LYS A 91 0.69 -15.05 5.51
N PRO A 92 1.89 -14.67 5.03
CA PRO A 92 3.12 -15.00 5.75
C PRO A 92 3.19 -14.41 7.16
N VAL A 93 2.60 -13.23 7.33
CA VAL A 93 2.60 -12.50 8.60
C VAL A 93 1.21 -11.95 8.88
N GLU A 94 0.83 -12.04 10.15
CA GLU A 94 -0.41 -11.49 10.71
C GLU A 94 -0.12 -10.46 11.79
#